data_AF-A0A1N7BS37-F1
#
_entry.id   AF-A0A1N7BS37-F1
#
_cell.length_a   1.000
_cell.length_b   1.000
_cell.length_c   1.000
_cell.angle_alpha   90.00
_cell.angle_beta   90.00
_cell.angle_gamma   90.00
#
_symmetry.space_group_name_H-M   'P 1'
#
loop_
_entity.id
_entity.type
_entity.pdbx_description
1 polymer ?
#
loop_
_entity_poly.entity_id
_entity_poly.type
_entity_poly.pdbx_seq_one_letter_code
_entity_poly.pdbx_strand_id
1 'polypeptide(L)'
;IRWQSLAEPQTYRVSLEITDSTREIMRRKETAECPASGRTEDYRKAIVIGLAPGGIARAWVMGPCLSPVEILRAQAEIEPLGPYGGRSGGKHRPLEPAAKAYIEKHGIPYGSW
;
A
#
# COMPACT_ATOMS: atom_id res chain seq x y z
N ILE A 1 4.50 -9.80 -1.11
CA ILE A 1 3.27 -9.51 -0.32
C ILE A 1 2.04 -10.05 -1.04
N ARG A 2 0.98 -10.39 -0.28
CA ARG A 2 -0.30 -10.88 -0.80
C ARG A 2 -1.43 -10.22 -0.01
N TRP A 3 -2.49 -9.80 -0.68
CA TRP A 3 -3.63 -9.15 -0.03
C TRP A 3 -4.94 -9.45 -0.73
N GLN A 4 -6.04 -9.23 0.00
CA GLN A 4 -7.41 -9.39 -0.50
C GLN A 4 -8.02 -8.01 -0.59
N SER A 5 -8.55 -7.66 -1.75
CA SER A 5 -9.52 -6.59 -1.86
C SER A 5 -10.88 -7.16 -1.45
N LEU A 6 -11.62 -6.41 -0.62
CA LEU A 6 -13.02 -6.72 -0.31
C LEU A 6 -13.97 -5.91 -1.18
N ALA A 7 -13.56 -4.70 -1.58
CA ALA A 7 -14.37 -3.82 -2.41
C ALA A 7 -14.66 -4.43 -3.79
N GLU A 8 -13.65 -5.11 -4.34
CA GLU A 8 -13.80 -6.07 -5.41
C GLU A 8 -13.31 -7.42 -4.87
N PRO A 9 -14.01 -8.54 -5.08
CA PRO A 9 -13.62 -9.83 -4.52
C PRO A 9 -12.44 -10.43 -5.30
N GLN A 10 -11.25 -9.85 -5.11
CA GLN A 10 -10.02 -10.22 -5.80
C GLN A 10 -8.85 -10.30 -4.83
N THR A 11 -8.02 -11.33 -4.99
CA THR A 11 -6.76 -11.49 -4.24
C THR A 11 -5.60 -11.20 -5.18
N TYR A 12 -4.62 -10.46 -4.67
CA TYR A 12 -3.45 -10.02 -5.41
C TYR A 12 -2.16 -10.50 -4.76
N ARG A 13 -1.11 -10.60 -5.58
CA ARG A 13 0.26 -10.87 -5.13
C ARG A 13 1.26 -10.00 -5.89
N VAL A 14 2.27 -9.53 -5.18
CA VAL A 14 3.40 -8.82 -5.78
C VAL A 14 4.65 -9.01 -4.94
N SER A 15 5.81 -9.04 -5.56
CA SER A 15 7.10 -8.96 -4.88
C SER A 15 7.62 -7.54 -4.98
N LEU A 16 7.98 -6.95 -3.83
CA LEU A 16 8.56 -5.61 -3.78
C LEU A 16 10.02 -5.76 -3.40
N GLU A 17 10.91 -5.24 -4.26
CA GLU A 17 12.34 -5.22 -3.99
C GLU A 17 12.71 -3.91 -3.28
N ILE A 18 13.42 -4.02 -2.16
CA ILE A 18 14.00 -2.86 -1.47
C ILE A 18 15.44 -2.72 -1.93
N THR A 19 15.63 -1.84 -2.91
CA THR A 19 16.91 -1.58 -3.56
C THR A 19 17.92 -0.92 -2.63
N ASP A 20 19.21 -0.99 -2.98
CA ASP A 20 20.25 -0.26 -2.24
C ASP A 20 20.05 1.26 -2.27
N SER A 21 19.54 1.82 -3.38
CA SER A 21 19.17 3.24 -3.46
C SER A 21 18.09 3.61 -2.45
N THR A 22 17.10 2.74 -2.23
CA THR A 22 16.10 2.93 -1.17
C THR A 22 16.75 2.94 0.21
N ARG A 23 17.68 2.02 0.46
CA ARG A 23 18.40 1.94 1.74
C ARG A 23 19.28 3.16 1.98
N GLU A 24 19.89 3.70 0.93
CA GLU A 24 20.69 4.93 1.01
C GLU A 24 19.81 6.13 1.42
N ILE A 25 18.62 6.28 0.83
CA ILE A 25 17.67 7.32 1.23
C ILE A 25 17.31 7.21 2.71
N MET A 26 17.08 5.98 3.22
CA MET A 26 16.76 5.77 4.64
C MET A 26 17.94 6.05 5.58
N ARG A 27 19.17 5.84 5.12
CA ARG A 27 20.41 6.10 5.88
C ARG A 27 20.86 7.56 5.83
N ARG A 28 20.30 8.36 4.94
CA ARG A 28 20.62 9.78 4.82
C ARG A 28 19.91 10.58 5.90
N LYS A 29 20.71 11.31 6.69
CA LYS A 29 20.18 12.32 7.61
C LYS A 29 19.82 13.56 6.82
N GLU A 30 18.62 14.08 7.03
CA GLU A 30 18.12 15.28 6.35
C GLU A 30 17.57 16.28 7.36
N THR A 31 17.71 17.56 7.04
CA THR A 31 17.02 18.61 7.79
C THR A 31 15.52 18.52 7.52
N ALA A 32 14.72 18.55 8.59
CA ALA A 32 13.27 18.47 8.56
C ALA A 32 12.66 19.65 9.34
N GLU A 33 11.48 20.11 8.93
CA GLU A 33 10.70 21.08 9.70
C GLU A 33 9.55 20.34 10.39
N CYS A 34 9.67 20.10 11.69
CA CYS A 34 8.63 19.41 12.45
C CYS A 34 7.60 20.42 12.98
N PRO A 35 6.29 20.15 12.87
CA PRO A 35 5.26 21.03 13.42
C PRO A 35 5.38 21.29 14.94
N ALA A 36 5.87 20.30 15.71
CA ALA A 36 5.93 20.39 17.17
C ALA A 36 7.30 20.84 17.71
N SER A 37 8.39 20.57 17.01
CA SER A 37 9.76 20.82 17.49
C SER A 37 10.55 21.82 16.64
N GLY A 38 9.94 22.36 15.58
CA GLY A 38 10.61 23.20 14.59
C GLY A 38 11.66 22.43 13.79
N ARG A 39 12.63 23.17 13.26
CA ARG A 39 13.75 22.63 12.47
C ARG A 39 14.56 21.61 13.27
N THR A 40 14.69 20.40 12.72
CA THR A 40 15.46 19.28 13.28
C THR A 40 16.24 18.56 12.18
N GLU A 41 16.98 17.52 12.55
CA GLU A 41 17.54 16.56 11.61
C GLU A 41 16.96 15.18 11.88
N ASP A 42 16.49 14.50 10.82
CA ASP A 42 15.85 13.19 10.95
C ASP A 42 16.20 12.26 9.78
N TYR A 43 15.75 11.02 9.89
CA TYR A 43 15.88 9.97 8.89
C TYR A 43 14.50 9.49 8.43
N ARG A 44 14.42 8.91 7.22
CA ARG A 44 13.24 8.16 6.80
C ARG A 44 13.31 6.74 7.37
N LYS A 45 12.64 6.54 8.51
CA LYS A 45 12.73 5.34 9.35
C LYS A 45 11.72 4.25 9.00
N ALA A 46 10.75 4.54 8.14
CA ALA A 46 9.68 3.61 7.79
C ALA A 46 9.60 3.38 6.28
N ILE A 47 9.29 2.15 5.88
CA ILE A 47 8.75 1.85 4.55
C ILE A 47 7.25 1.60 4.75
N VAL A 48 6.43 2.40 4.10
CA VAL A 48 4.98 2.27 4.12
C VAL A 48 4.53 1.72 2.78
N ILE A 49 3.71 0.67 2.80
CA ILE A 49 3.18 0.02 1.60
C ILE A 49 1.68 0.24 1.56
N GLY A 50 1.20 0.92 0.51
CA GLY A 50 -0.20 1.10 0.19
C GLY A 50 -0.66 0.04 -0.79
N LEU A 51 -1.76 -0.63 -0.47
CA LEU A 51 -2.36 -1.70 -1.27
C LEU A 51 -3.78 -1.29 -1.65
N ALA A 52 -4.03 -1.15 -2.94
CA ALA A 52 -5.29 -0.67 -3.46
C ALA A 52 -6.08 -1.79 -4.18
N PRO A 53 -7.40 -1.61 -4.34
CA PRO A 53 -8.14 -2.28 -5.41
C PRO A 53 -7.50 -2.00 -6.78
N GLY A 54 -7.77 -2.87 -7.76
CA GLY A 54 -7.15 -2.88 -9.08
C GLY A 54 -5.75 -3.48 -9.09
N GLY A 55 -5.27 -3.99 -7.95
CA GLY A 55 -3.95 -4.61 -7.84
C GLY A 55 -2.79 -3.60 -7.81
N ILE A 56 -3.03 -2.33 -7.51
CA ILE A 56 -1.95 -1.34 -7.41
C ILE A 56 -1.30 -1.43 -6.01
N ALA A 57 0.02 -1.60 -6.00
CA ALA A 57 0.85 -1.45 -4.81
C ALA A 57 1.80 -0.26 -4.98
N ARG A 58 1.81 0.64 -4.00
CA ARG A 58 2.77 1.75 -3.91
C ARG A 58 3.54 1.66 -2.61
N ALA A 59 4.79 2.08 -2.61
CA ALA A 59 5.61 2.13 -1.41
C ALA A 59 6.34 3.45 -1.29
N TRP A 60 6.46 3.92 -0.05
CA TRP A 60 7.15 5.15 0.30
C TRP A 60 8.13 4.91 1.43
N VAL A 61 9.26 5.59 1.38
CA VAL A 61 10.08 5.82 2.57
C VAL A 61 9.55 7.07 3.27
N MET A 62 9.31 6.97 4.57
CA MET A 62 8.72 8.02 5.39
C MET A 62 9.57 8.28 6.63
N GLY A 63 9.60 9.54 7.07
CA GLY A 63 10.16 9.96 8.34
C GLY A 63 9.12 10.75 9.14
N PRO A 64 9.27 10.84 10.47
CA PRO A 64 8.35 11.59 11.34
C PRO A 64 8.07 13.02 10.87
N CYS A 65 9.09 13.72 10.38
CA CYS A 65 8.98 15.10 9.92
C CYS A 65 9.45 15.32 8.48
N LEU A 66 9.83 14.24 7.78
CA LEU A 66 10.30 14.30 6.41
C LEU A 66 9.17 13.95 5.46
N SER A 67 9.06 14.71 4.36
CA SER A 67 8.11 14.39 3.30
C SER A 67 8.36 12.96 2.77
N PRO A 68 7.28 12.19 2.50
CA PRO A 68 7.40 10.86 1.91
C PRO A 68 8.11 10.91 0.56
N VAL A 69 8.95 9.92 0.31
CA VAL A 69 9.52 9.71 -1.03
C VAL A 69 8.97 8.39 -1.54
N GLU A 70 8.28 8.43 -2.68
CA GLU A 70 7.82 7.22 -3.35
C GLU A 70 9.02 6.48 -3.94
N ILE A 71 9.08 5.19 -3.63
CA ILE A 71 10.20 4.32 -4.04
C ILE A 71 9.77 3.26 -5.03
N LEU A 72 8.46 2.98 -5.12
CA LEU A 72 7.93 1.94 -5.96
C LEU A 72 6.43 2.15 -6.25
N ARG A 73 6.05 1.85 -7.49
CA ARG A 73 4.68 1.61 -7.94
C ARG A 73 4.66 0.35 -8.79
N ALA A 74 3.79 -0.61 -8.48
CA ALA A 74 3.70 -1.87 -9.19
C ALA A 74 2.24 -2.28 -9.42
N GLN A 75 2.01 -2.90 -10.57
CA GLN A 75 0.80 -3.66 -10.85
C GLN A 75 1.00 -5.10 -10.35
N ALA A 76 0.13 -5.54 -9.46
CA ALA A 76 0.13 -6.90 -8.96
C ALA A 76 -0.61 -7.84 -9.91
N GLU A 77 -0.21 -9.10 -9.82
CA GLU A 77 -0.92 -10.21 -10.44
C GLU A 77 -2.08 -10.66 -9.56
N ILE A 78 -3.08 -11.26 -10.20
CA ILE A 78 -4.10 -12.04 -9.50
C ILE A 78 -3.42 -13.25 -8.85
N GLU A 79 -3.66 -13.46 -7.55
CA GLU A 79 -3.20 -14.64 -6.82
C GLU A 79 -4.03 -15.86 -7.25
N PRO A 80 -3.44 -16.87 -7.92
CA PRO A 80 -4.19 -18.02 -8.45
C PRO A 80 -4.89 -18.83 -7.36
N LEU A 81 -4.32 -18.89 -6.16
CA LEU A 81 -4.93 -19.60 -5.04
C LEU A 81 -6.10 -18.83 -4.39
N GLY A 82 -6.33 -17.58 -4.79
CA GLY A 82 -7.35 -16.74 -4.17
C GLY A 82 -7.09 -16.49 -2.68
N PRO A 83 -8.14 -16.12 -1.92
CA PRO A 83 -7.99 -15.71 -0.52
C PRO A 83 -7.62 -16.89 0.39
N TYR A 84 -6.91 -16.59 1.47
CA TYR A 84 -6.45 -17.57 2.48
C TYR A 84 -5.59 -18.71 1.92
N GLY A 85 -4.89 -18.50 0.80
CA GLY A 85 -4.02 -19.50 0.18
C GLY A 85 -4.79 -20.73 -0.30
N GLY A 86 -5.98 -20.55 -0.88
CA GLY A 86 -6.79 -21.62 -1.45
C GLY A 86 -7.76 -22.29 -0.48
N ARG A 87 -7.62 -22.07 0.83
CA ARG A 87 -8.42 -22.75 1.87
C ARG A 87 -9.92 -22.42 1.84
N SER A 88 -10.30 -21.37 1.13
CA SER A 88 -11.68 -20.91 0.96
C SER A 88 -12.35 -21.42 -0.32
N GLY A 89 -11.64 -22.16 -1.17
CA GLY A 89 -12.12 -22.53 -2.50
C GLY A 89 -12.40 -21.32 -3.39
N GLY A 90 -11.62 -20.24 -3.23
CA GLY A 90 -11.77 -19.00 -3.98
C GLY A 90 -12.82 -18.03 -3.42
N LYS A 91 -13.51 -18.36 -2.33
CA LYS A 91 -14.57 -17.51 -1.77
C LYS A 91 -14.00 -16.37 -0.92
N HIS A 92 -14.29 -15.13 -1.31
CA HIS A 92 -14.05 -13.94 -0.50
C HIS A 92 -15.14 -13.75 0.56
N ARG A 93 -14.82 -13.02 1.63
CA ARG A 93 -15.83 -12.61 2.60
C ARG A 93 -16.82 -11.67 1.93
N PRO A 94 -18.14 -11.88 2.12
CA PRO A 94 -19.13 -10.97 1.59
C PRO A 94 -19.00 -9.60 2.25
N LEU A 95 -19.29 -8.55 1.49
CA LEU A 95 -19.44 -7.21 2.02
C LEU A 95 -20.70 -7.11 2.87
N GLU A 96 -20.64 -6.27 3.91
CA GLU A 96 -21.85 -5.84 4.60
C GLU A 96 -22.77 -5.10 3.61
N PRO A 97 -24.11 -5.20 3.76
CA PRO A 97 -25.06 -4.58 2.84
C PRO A 97 -24.81 -3.08 2.62
N ALA A 98 -24.46 -2.35 3.68
CA ALA A 98 -24.15 -0.92 3.60
C ALA A 98 -22.90 -0.63 2.75
N ALA A 99 -21.83 -1.41 2.93
CA ALA A 99 -20.60 -1.28 2.15
C ALA A 99 -20.83 -1.64 0.67
N LYS A 100 -21.61 -2.71 0.42
CA LYS A 100 -22.00 -3.11 -0.93
C LYS A 100 -22.79 -2.00 -1.63
N ALA A 101 -23.84 -1.48 -1.00
CA ALA A 101 -24.65 -0.41 -1.55
C ALA A 101 -23.84 0.87 -1.81
N TYR A 102 -22.88 1.19 -0.94
CA TYR A 102 -21.98 2.32 -1.16
C TYR A 102 -21.12 2.14 -2.42
N ILE A 103 -20.49 0.97 -2.58
CA ILE A 103 -19.66 0.68 -3.75
C ILE A 103 -20.48 0.64 -5.03
N GLU A 104 -21.70 0.08 -5.00
CA GLU A 104 -22.60 0.08 -6.17
C GLU A 104 -23.01 1.49 -6.58
N LYS A 105 -23.20 2.40 -5.61
CA LYS A 105 -23.58 3.79 -5.88
C LYS A 105 -22.41 4.65 -6.35
N HIS A 106 -21.21 4.47 -5.79
CA HIS A 106 -20.08 5.39 -5.97
C HIS A 106 -18.95 4.80 -6.84
N GLY A 107 -18.96 3.49 -7.07
CA GLY A 107 -17.87 2.77 -7.73
C GLY A 107 -16.62 2.67 -6.87
N ILE A 108 -15.58 2.09 -7.46
CA ILE A 108 -14.23 2.02 -6.88
C ILE A 108 -13.34 3.00 -7.66
N PRO A 109 -12.64 3.93 -7.00
CA PRO A 109 -11.83 4.94 -7.68
C PRO A 109 -10.46 4.36 -8.09
N TYR A 110 -10.44 3.46 -9.07
CA TYR A 110 -9.20 2.80 -9.51
C TYR A 110 -8.10 3.78 -9.97
N GLY A 111 -8.46 4.96 -10.46
CA GLY A 111 -7.53 5.99 -10.92
C GLY A 111 -6.98 6.93 -9.85
N SER A 112 -7.43 6.84 -8.59
CA SER A 112 -6.96 7.74 -7.51
C SER A 112 -5.68 7.28 -6.83
N TRP A 113 -5.15 6.12 -7.25
CA TRP A 113 -3.98 5.46 -6.66
C TRP A 113 -2.80 5.47 -7.62
#